data_AF-A0A1G3SNG2-F1
#
_entry.id   AF-A0A1G3SNG2-F1
#
_cell.length_a   1.000
_cell.length_b   1.000
_cell.length_c   1.000
_cell.angle_alpha   90.00
_cell.angle_beta   90.00
_cell.angle_gamma   90.00
#
_symmetry.space_group_name_H-M   'P 1'
#
loop_
_entity.id
_entity.type
_entity.pdbx_description
1 polymer ?
#
loop_
_entity_poly.entity_id
_entity_poly.type
_entity_poly.pdbx_seq_one_letter_code
_entity_poly.pdbx_strand_id
1 'polypeptide(L)'
;ANSKAVPKLESKEMVKMSAYVKSIANGEKTSIDVKANKHMVEMMKLGQQVFEERRGGRGLSCNNCHSMDIVGQRLRMQPLPDLGAKETAAASTWPAYRMTQSQMVTLDKRMQQCMKNALLAELPLGSKEMVGLEVYVTNKSKGNPISVPSVKR
;
A
#
# COMPACT_ATOMS: atom_id res chain seq x y z
N ALA A 1 13.20 25.28 21.35
CA ALA A 1 12.50 24.64 20.22
C ALA A 1 12.87 23.16 20.20
N ASN A 2 11.91 22.26 20.38
CA ASN A 2 12.16 20.82 20.47
C ASN A 2 12.47 20.24 19.08
N SER A 3 13.73 20.32 18.64
CA SER A 3 14.19 19.66 17.42
C SER A 3 14.46 18.17 17.70
N LYS A 4 13.40 17.40 17.96
CA LYS A 4 13.52 15.94 17.89
C LYS A 4 13.83 15.55 16.44
N ALA A 5 14.85 14.73 16.25
CA ALA A 5 15.21 14.21 14.94
C ALA A 5 14.02 13.46 14.33
N VAL A 6 13.76 13.67 13.03
CA VAL A 6 12.67 12.98 12.33
C VAL A 6 12.99 11.48 12.30
N PRO A 7 12.11 10.62 12.84
CA PRO A 7 12.35 9.18 12.82
C PRO A 7 12.38 8.65 11.39
N LYS A 8 13.22 7.64 11.12
CA LYS A 8 13.25 6.95 9.82
C LYS A 8 11.88 6.36 9.48
N LEU A 9 11.54 6.29 8.19
CA LEU A 9 10.23 5.81 7.72
C LEU A 9 9.94 4.37 8.17
N GLU A 10 10.96 3.50 8.22
CA GLU A 10 10.81 2.12 8.71
C GLU A 10 10.88 1.96 10.24
N SER A 11 11.12 3.04 10.99
CA SER A 11 11.29 2.95 12.44
C SER A 11 9.99 2.53 13.14
N LYS A 12 10.12 1.83 14.27
CA LYS A 12 8.97 1.44 15.11
C LYS A 12 8.16 2.66 15.56
N GLU A 13 8.81 3.80 15.77
CA GLU A 13 8.14 5.05 16.13
C GLU A 13 7.27 5.57 14.98
N MET A 14 7.81 5.65 13.76
CA MET A 14 7.05 6.10 12.60
C MET A 14 5.88 5.17 12.30
N VAL A 15 6.08 3.84 12.35
CA VAL A 15 5.00 2.87 12.12
C VAL A 15 3.87 3.04 13.15
N LYS A 16 4.20 3.25 14.43
CA LYS A 16 3.20 3.52 15.49
C LYS A 16 2.49 4.85 15.24
N MET A 17 3.20 5.89 14.85
CA MET A 17 2.63 7.19 14.55
C MET A 17 1.66 7.12 13.36
N SER A 18 2.07 6.48 12.25
CA SER A 18 1.19 6.29 11.08
C SER A 18 -0.05 5.48 11.42
N ALA A 19 0.09 4.44 12.25
CA ALA A 19 -1.05 3.65 12.71
C ALA A 19 -2.00 4.48 13.58
N TYR A 20 -1.46 5.24 14.53
CA TYR A 20 -2.25 6.12 15.41
C TYR A 20 -3.00 7.18 14.61
N VAL A 21 -2.31 7.98 13.78
CA VAL A 21 -2.91 9.05 13.00
C VAL A 21 -4.03 8.52 12.11
N LYS A 22 -3.80 7.38 11.44
CA LYS A 22 -4.82 6.80 10.56
C LYS A 22 -6.00 6.17 11.32
N SER A 23 -5.77 5.68 12.55
CA SER A 23 -6.84 5.14 13.40
C SER A 23 -7.84 6.20 13.87
N ILE A 24 -7.44 7.47 13.91
CA ILE A 24 -8.33 8.59 14.27
C ILE A 24 -9.45 8.74 13.23
N ALA A 25 -9.18 8.40 11.96
CA ALA A 25 -10.14 8.45 10.87
C ALA A 25 -10.92 7.14 10.67
N ASN A 26 -10.90 6.21 11.63
CA ASN A 26 -11.62 4.94 11.51
C ASN A 26 -13.13 5.16 11.29
N GLY A 27 -13.70 4.41 10.36
CA GLY A 27 -15.10 4.57 9.93
C GLY A 27 -15.33 5.64 8.87
N GLU A 28 -14.41 6.60 8.70
CA GLU A 28 -14.48 7.55 7.60
C GLU A 28 -14.17 6.88 6.27
N LYS A 29 -14.77 7.38 5.19
CA LYS A 29 -14.53 6.89 3.84
C LYS A 29 -13.24 7.50 3.30
N THR A 30 -12.34 6.64 2.83
CA THR A 30 -11.15 7.09 2.09
C THR A 30 -11.56 7.94 0.88
N SER A 31 -11.05 9.18 0.80
CA SER A 31 -11.55 10.20 -0.13
C SER A 31 -10.42 11.02 -0.76
N ILE A 32 -9.36 10.35 -1.23
CA ILE A 32 -8.24 11.02 -1.90
C ILE A 32 -8.71 11.77 -3.17
N ASP A 33 -8.25 13.01 -3.31
CA ASP A 33 -8.43 13.82 -4.51
C ASP A 33 -7.16 13.79 -5.37
N VAL A 34 -7.19 12.92 -6.38
CA VAL A 34 -6.09 12.76 -7.35
C VAL A 34 -5.99 13.89 -8.36
N LYS A 35 -6.94 14.85 -8.36
CA LYS A 35 -6.96 16.02 -9.26
C LYS A 35 -6.70 17.34 -8.52
N ALA A 36 -6.44 17.29 -7.20
CA ALA A 36 -6.27 18.48 -6.37
C ALA A 36 -5.18 19.44 -6.88
N ASN A 37 -4.09 18.90 -7.43
CA ASN A 37 -3.01 19.68 -8.02
C ASN A 37 -2.22 18.86 -9.06
N LYS A 38 -1.30 19.52 -9.76
CA LYS A 38 -0.43 18.91 -10.77
C LYS A 38 0.38 17.72 -10.22
N HIS A 39 0.91 17.83 -9.00
CA HIS A 39 1.69 16.75 -8.40
C HIS A 39 0.86 15.50 -8.10
N MET A 40 -0.39 15.65 -7.66
CA MET A 40 -1.29 14.51 -7.44
C MET A 40 -1.62 13.78 -8.74
N VAL A 41 -1.84 14.52 -9.83
CA VAL A 41 -2.06 13.95 -11.17
C VAL A 41 -0.82 13.20 -11.65
N GLU A 42 0.37 13.78 -11.47
CA GLU A 42 1.65 13.15 -11.80
C GLU A 42 1.88 11.87 -10.99
N MET A 43 1.67 11.90 -9.67
CA MET A 43 1.86 10.75 -8.79
C MET A 43 0.84 9.64 -9.07
N MET A 44 -0.40 9.99 -9.39
CA MET A 44 -1.42 9.02 -9.79
C MET A 44 -1.01 8.30 -11.09
N LYS A 45 -0.52 9.04 -12.10
CA LYS A 45 -0.04 8.46 -13.35
C LYS A 45 1.21 7.60 -13.15
N LEU A 46 2.18 8.08 -12.38
CA LEU A 46 3.40 7.33 -12.05
C LEU A 46 3.06 6.05 -11.28
N GLY A 47 2.16 6.13 -10.31
CA GLY A 47 1.71 4.97 -9.55
C GLY A 47 1.04 3.91 -10.41
N GLN A 48 0.20 4.33 -11.35
CA GLN A 48 -0.39 3.42 -12.33
C GLN A 48 0.67 2.73 -13.17
N GLN A 49 1.63 3.49 -13.71
CA GLN A 49 2.74 2.94 -14.50
C GLN A 49 3.53 1.91 -13.69
N VAL A 50 3.93 2.25 -12.45
CA VAL A 50 4.67 1.34 -11.56
C VAL A 50 3.88 0.07 -11.24
N PHE A 51 2.56 0.16 -11.13
CA PHE A 51 1.69 -0.99 -10.86
C PHE A 51 1.61 -1.95 -12.05
N GLU A 52 1.62 -1.42 -13.27
CA GLU A 52 1.46 -2.17 -14.52
C GLU A 52 2.80 -2.63 -15.12
N GLU A 53 3.90 -1.98 -14.76
CA GLU A 53 5.23 -2.25 -15.30
C GLU A 53 5.75 -3.65 -14.89
N ARG A 54 6.12 -4.43 -15.90
CA ARG A 54 6.78 -5.72 -15.72
C ARG A 54 8.27 -5.50 -15.51
N ARG A 55 8.80 -6.00 -14.38
CA ARG A 55 10.22 -5.87 -14.04
C ARG A 55 10.76 -7.13 -13.38
N GLY A 56 12.07 -7.12 -13.10
CA GLY A 56 12.78 -8.25 -12.50
C GLY A 56 12.95 -9.45 -13.45
N GLY A 57 13.67 -10.48 -13.00
CA GLY A 57 14.04 -11.63 -13.84
C GLY A 57 12.87 -12.51 -14.29
N ARG A 58 11.70 -12.38 -13.66
CA ARG A 58 10.47 -13.12 -14.03
C ARG A 58 9.49 -12.31 -14.88
N GLY A 59 9.77 -11.02 -15.13
CA GLY A 59 8.89 -10.15 -15.90
C GLY A 59 7.50 -9.97 -15.28
N LEU A 60 7.40 -9.91 -13.95
CA LEU A 60 6.13 -9.74 -13.24
C LEU A 60 5.83 -8.27 -12.92
N SER A 61 4.55 -7.93 -12.84
CA SER A 61 4.00 -6.66 -12.35
C SER A 61 3.01 -6.90 -11.21
N CYS A 62 2.56 -5.84 -10.52
CA CYS A 62 1.48 -5.96 -9.53
C CYS A 62 0.20 -6.50 -10.18
N ASN A 63 -0.07 -6.07 -11.42
CA ASN A 63 -1.25 -6.47 -12.18
C ASN A 63 -1.28 -7.97 -12.52
N ASN A 64 -0.13 -8.66 -12.54
CA ASN A 64 -0.10 -10.11 -12.76
C ASN A 64 -0.69 -10.94 -11.61
N CYS A 65 -0.89 -10.35 -10.42
CA CYS A 65 -1.51 -11.04 -9.29
C CYS A 65 -2.71 -10.30 -8.71
N HIS A 66 -2.81 -9.00 -8.97
CA HIS A 66 -3.82 -8.11 -8.40
C HIS A 66 -4.69 -7.44 -9.49
N SER A 67 -4.91 -8.13 -10.61
CA SER A 67 -5.90 -7.75 -11.63
C SER A 67 -7.26 -8.38 -11.36
N MET A 68 -8.31 -7.80 -11.95
CA MET A 68 -9.68 -8.31 -11.93
C MET A 68 -9.80 -9.77 -12.46
N ASP A 69 -8.95 -10.15 -13.41
CA ASP A 69 -9.04 -11.46 -14.08
C ASP A 69 -8.50 -12.63 -13.23
N ILE A 70 -7.76 -12.32 -12.16
CA ILE A 70 -7.10 -13.30 -11.27
C ILE A 70 -7.74 -13.26 -9.87
N VAL A 71 -8.73 -12.39 -9.64
CA VAL A 71 -9.45 -12.25 -8.37
C VAL A 71 -10.18 -13.53 -8.02
N GLY A 72 -10.05 -13.97 -6.76
CA GLY A 72 -10.62 -15.23 -6.30
C GLY A 72 -9.76 -16.45 -6.62
N GLN A 73 -8.75 -16.32 -7.48
CA GLN A 73 -7.72 -17.33 -7.61
C GLN A 73 -6.81 -17.34 -6.38
N ARG A 74 -6.13 -18.47 -6.17
CA ARG A 74 -5.26 -18.68 -5.03
C ARG A 74 -3.82 -18.86 -5.50
N LEU A 75 -2.90 -18.15 -4.86
CA LEU A 75 -1.50 -18.52 -4.89
C LEU A 75 -1.23 -19.49 -3.73
N ARG A 76 -1.23 -20.79 -4.04
CA ARG A 76 -1.22 -21.87 -3.03
C ARG A 76 -2.43 -21.77 -2.10
N MET A 77 -2.20 -21.45 -0.82
CA MET A 77 -3.24 -21.34 0.20
C MET A 77 -3.70 -19.91 0.45
N GLN A 78 -3.20 -18.93 -0.32
CA GLN A 78 -3.52 -17.52 -0.13
C GLN A 78 -4.45 -17.04 -1.25
N PRO A 79 -5.65 -16.50 -0.93
CA PRO A 79 -6.45 -15.82 -1.93
C PRO A 79 -5.70 -14.59 -2.42
N LEU A 80 -5.74 -14.34 -3.73
CA LEU A 80 -5.20 -13.12 -4.32
C LEU A 80 -6.31 -12.05 -4.32
N PRO A 81 -6.18 -11.00 -3.50
CA PRO A 81 -7.18 -9.94 -3.49
C PRO A 81 -6.98 -9.02 -4.68
N ASP A 82 -8.07 -8.54 -5.27
CA ASP A 82 -8.00 -7.40 -6.19
C ASP A 82 -7.65 -6.14 -5.40
N LEU A 83 -6.55 -5.46 -5.71
CA LEU A 83 -6.23 -4.22 -5.02
C LEU A 83 -7.20 -3.07 -5.41
N GLY A 84 -7.95 -3.24 -6.50
CA GLY A 84 -9.01 -2.35 -6.99
C GLY A 84 -10.42 -2.68 -6.54
N ALA A 85 -10.69 -3.90 -6.06
CA ALA A 85 -12.02 -4.23 -5.57
C ALA A 85 -12.29 -3.51 -4.24
N LYS A 86 -13.53 -3.05 -4.10
CA LYS A 86 -14.04 -2.49 -2.85
C LYS A 86 -13.79 -3.42 -1.67
N GLU A 87 -13.83 -4.73 -1.92
CA GLU A 87 -13.84 -5.74 -0.84
C GLU A 87 -12.45 -5.97 -0.23
N THR A 88 -11.39 -5.62 -0.96
CA THR A 88 -10.02 -5.70 -0.45
C THR A 88 -9.68 -4.46 0.38
N ALA A 89 -10.16 -3.29 -0.05
CA ALA A 89 -9.90 -1.99 0.55
C ALA A 89 -8.41 -1.84 0.95
N ALA A 90 -7.52 -2.14 -0.01
CA ALA A 90 -6.12 -2.45 0.26
C ALA A 90 -5.35 -1.31 0.93
N ALA A 91 -5.74 -0.05 0.74
CA ALA A 91 -5.12 1.07 1.43
C ALA A 91 -5.89 1.48 2.70
N SER A 92 -7.20 1.21 2.81
CA SER A 92 -7.99 1.64 3.96
C SER A 92 -7.78 0.76 5.20
N THR A 93 -7.17 -0.42 5.03
CA THR A 93 -6.93 -1.40 6.11
C THR A 93 -5.45 -1.53 6.51
N TRP A 94 -4.59 -0.62 6.08
CA TRP A 94 -3.18 -0.54 6.48
C TRP A 94 -2.87 0.83 7.10
N PRO A 95 -2.00 0.95 8.12
CA PRO A 95 -1.15 -0.10 8.70
C PRO A 95 -1.89 -1.26 9.37
N ALA A 96 -1.25 -2.44 9.42
CA ALA A 96 -1.84 -3.66 9.96
C ALA A 96 -0.85 -4.45 10.82
N TYR A 97 -1.37 -5.13 11.84
CA TYR A 97 -0.63 -6.10 12.62
C TYR A 97 -0.55 -7.42 11.84
N ARG A 98 0.67 -7.86 11.51
CA ARG A 98 0.90 -9.12 10.78
C ARG A 98 1.23 -10.24 11.74
N MET A 99 0.30 -11.18 11.90
CA MET A 99 0.44 -12.31 12.83
C MET A 99 1.66 -13.19 12.55
N THR A 100 1.98 -13.44 11.27
CA THR A 100 3.16 -14.24 10.91
C THR A 100 4.50 -13.56 11.20
N GLN A 101 4.50 -12.26 11.50
CA GLN A 101 5.72 -11.49 11.79
C GLN A 101 5.71 -10.86 13.19
N SER A 102 4.61 -11.02 13.93
CA SER A 102 4.38 -10.37 15.24
C SER A 102 4.73 -8.88 15.26
N GLN A 103 4.41 -8.16 14.18
CA GLN A 103 4.74 -6.73 14.05
C GLN A 103 3.72 -5.94 13.25
N MET A 104 3.65 -4.64 13.53
CA MET A 104 2.92 -3.66 12.72
C MET A 104 3.69 -3.36 11.42
N VAL A 105 2.97 -3.29 10.31
CA VAL A 105 3.53 -3.05 8.98
C VAL A 105 2.70 -1.98 8.25
N THR A 106 3.36 -1.03 7.58
CA THR A 106 2.74 0.01 6.75
C THR A 106 2.39 -0.52 5.36
N LEU A 107 1.58 0.22 4.60
CA LEU A 107 1.25 -0.12 3.22
C LEU A 107 2.51 -0.22 2.35
N ASP A 108 3.39 0.79 2.40
CA ASP A 108 4.63 0.80 1.63
C ASP A 108 5.55 -0.37 1.96
N LYS A 109 5.67 -0.71 3.25
CA LYS A 109 6.47 -1.86 3.65
C LYS A 109 5.85 -3.17 3.17
N ARG A 110 4.52 -3.25 3.10
CA ARG A 110 3.82 -4.38 2.47
C ARG A 110 4.07 -4.44 0.97
N MET A 111 4.15 -3.30 0.28
CA MET A 111 4.50 -3.24 -1.14
C MET A 111 5.94 -3.71 -1.39
N GLN A 112 6.91 -3.31 -0.56
CA GLN A 112 8.27 -3.87 -0.60
C GLN A 112 8.29 -5.39 -0.41
N GLN A 113 7.52 -5.90 0.57
CA GLN A 113 7.40 -7.36 0.78
C GLN A 113 6.80 -8.07 -0.44
N CYS A 114 5.84 -7.47 -1.13
CA CYS A 114 5.30 -7.98 -2.38
C CYS A 114 6.39 -8.04 -3.46
N MET A 115 7.10 -6.92 -3.68
CA MET A 115 8.21 -6.82 -4.65
C MET A 115 9.25 -7.91 -4.41
N LYS A 116 9.70 -8.05 -3.16
CA LYS A 116 10.67 -9.09 -2.77
C LYS A 116 10.17 -10.50 -3.10
N ASN A 117 8.92 -10.83 -2.76
CA ASN A 117 8.34 -12.15 -3.03
C ASN A 117 8.17 -12.43 -4.53
N ALA A 118 7.94 -11.38 -5.33
CA ALA A 118 7.85 -11.46 -6.79
C ALA A 118 9.20 -11.36 -7.50
N LEU A 119 10.32 -11.31 -6.76
CA LEU A 119 11.69 -11.13 -7.28
C LEU A 119 11.87 -9.83 -8.09
N LEU A 120 11.22 -8.76 -7.62
CA LEU A 120 11.37 -7.40 -8.14
C LEU A 120 12.34 -6.62 -7.24
N ALA A 121 13.09 -5.68 -7.82
CA ALA A 121 13.85 -4.72 -7.04
C ALA A 121 12.91 -3.87 -6.15
N GLU A 122 13.20 -3.81 -4.85
CA GLU A 122 12.40 -3.04 -3.90
C GLU A 122 12.53 -1.54 -4.18
N LEU A 123 11.41 -0.83 -4.22
CA LEU A 123 11.43 0.63 -4.26
C LEU A 123 11.80 1.17 -2.88
N PRO A 124 12.68 2.18 -2.76
CA PRO A 124 12.96 2.82 -1.48
C PRO A 124 11.70 3.45 -0.88
N LEU A 125 11.54 3.37 0.44
CA LEU A 125 10.45 4.07 1.13
C LEU A 125 10.60 5.58 0.91
N GLY A 126 9.49 6.26 0.59
CA GLY A 126 9.48 7.69 0.29
C GLY A 126 10.04 8.08 -1.09
N SER A 127 10.47 7.12 -1.92
CA SER A 127 10.78 7.39 -3.34
C SER A 127 9.55 7.87 -4.09
N LYS A 128 9.74 8.63 -5.18
CA LYS A 128 8.63 9.13 -6.00
C LYS A 128 7.75 8.00 -6.52
N GLU A 129 8.37 6.89 -6.89
CA GLU A 129 7.72 5.68 -7.38
C GLU A 129 6.89 5.02 -6.28
N MET A 130 7.41 4.92 -5.05
CA MET A 130 6.66 4.38 -3.91
C MET A 130 5.47 5.28 -3.54
N VAL A 131 5.67 6.60 -3.47
CA VAL A 131 4.60 7.56 -3.17
C VAL A 131 3.53 7.53 -4.27
N GLY A 132 3.92 7.51 -5.54
CA GLY A 132 2.99 7.35 -6.65
C GLY A 132 2.18 6.07 -6.54
N LEU A 133 2.85 4.95 -6.25
CA LEU A 133 2.17 3.66 -6.05
C LEU A 133 1.19 3.69 -4.87
N GLU A 134 1.56 4.33 -3.75
CA GLU A 134 0.68 4.53 -2.61
C GLU A 134 -0.57 5.35 -2.98
N VAL A 135 -0.41 6.45 -3.72
CA VAL A 135 -1.52 7.27 -4.24
C VAL A 135 -2.45 6.42 -5.11
N TYR A 136 -1.90 5.64 -6.04
CA TYR A 136 -2.67 4.80 -6.95
C TYR A 136 -3.47 3.73 -6.21
N VAL A 137 -2.86 3.00 -5.28
CA VAL A 137 -3.51 1.97 -4.46
C VAL A 137 -4.53 2.59 -3.48
N THR A 138 -4.26 3.80 -2.97
CA THR A 138 -5.20 4.54 -2.13
C THR A 138 -6.43 4.98 -2.91
N ASN A 139 -6.26 5.49 -4.13
CA ASN A 139 -7.37 5.85 -5.00
C ASN A 139 -8.24 4.63 -5.36
N LYS A 140 -7.63 3.46 -5.56
CA LYS A 140 -8.36 2.20 -5.74
C LYS A 140 -9.23 1.81 -4.53
N SER A 141 -8.87 2.26 -3.33
CA SER A 141 -9.67 2.02 -2.12
C SER A 141 -10.74 3.09 -1.87
N LYS A 142 -10.86 4.12 -2.72
CA LYS A 142 -11.74 5.26 -2.50
C LYS A 142 -13.19 4.84 -2.22
N GLY A 143 -13.77 5.44 -1.18
CA GLY A 143 -15.12 5.16 -0.71
C GLY A 143 -15.21 4.04 0.33
N ASN A 144 -14.15 3.24 0.51
CA ASN A 144 -14.12 2.23 1.57
C ASN A 144 -13.85 2.87 2.94
N PRO A 145 -14.48 2.35 4.01
CA PRO A 145 -14.22 2.81 5.36
C PRO A 145 -12.78 2.47 5.77
N ILE A 146 -12.15 3.40 6.50
CA ILE A 146 -10.85 3.19 7.12
C ILE A 146 -11.05 2.26 8.32
N SER A 147 -10.20 1.22 8.41
CA SER A 147 -10.21 0.23 9.49
C SER A 147 -8.77 -0.12 9.85
N VAL A 148 -8.17 0.69 10.73
CA VAL A 148 -6.76 0.65 11.12
C VAL A 148 -6.63 0.75 12.64
N PRO A 149 -5.77 -0.06 13.29
CA PRO A 149 -4.98 -1.12 12.70
C PRO A 149 -5.81 -2.36 12.38
N SER A 150 -5.64 -2.91 11.18
CA SER A 150 -6.23 -4.21 10.82
C SER A 150 -5.35 -5.34 11.35
N VAL A 151 -5.91 -6.54 11.51
CA VAL A 151 -5.16 -7.77 11.80
C VAL A 151 -5.09 -8.61 10.53
N LYS A 152 -3.88 -8.99 10.11
CA LYS A 152 -3.65 -9.75 8.88
C LYS A 152 -2.69 -10.90 9.15
N ARG A 153 -2.76 -11.96 8.34
CA ARG A 153 -1.83 -13.09 8.42
C ARG A 153 -0.41 -12.65 8.07
#